data_AF-A9DVY3-F1
#
_entry.id   AF-A9DVY3-F1
#
_cell.length_a   1.000
_cell.length_b   1.000
_cell.length_c   1.000
_cell.angle_alpha   90.00
_cell.angle_beta   90.00
_cell.angle_gamma   90.00
#
_symmetry.space_group_name_H-M   'P 1'
#
loop_
_entity.id
_entity.type
_entity.pdbx_description
1 polymer ?
#
loop_
_entity_poly.entity_id
_entity_poly.type
_entity_poly.pdbx_seq_one_letter_code
_entity_poly.pdbx_strand_id
1 'polypeptide(L)'
;MKYILIVIFGTLFTSDESAKSYYFPLENLKESKIYVYSAKENPLDTEYWKLTYNVQDSTLVTEAFHSNFEKYEYFREKITDKGTQLEKFISFVAKNRRGKSAKYNRKPIKKDVYLWSTKKPYTYSAYFMDEDYGKIILIKTREFIKEETLTINTKTHNVLKFKETYTYKIASTSEKYTHDQITYYAKGIGLVRMEKNILIKKM
;
A
#
# COMPACT_ATOMS: atom_id res chain seq x y z
N MET A 1 17.86 27.81 54.78
CA MET A 1 17.58 27.85 53.34
C MET A 1 16.90 26.55 52.95
N LYS A 2 15.60 26.56 52.61
CA LYS A 2 14.83 25.35 52.26
C LYS A 2 14.85 25.19 50.74
N TYR A 3 15.40 24.09 50.25
CA TYR A 3 15.30 23.72 48.83
C TYR A 3 14.02 22.90 48.63
N ILE A 4 13.17 23.32 47.69
CA ILE A 4 12.02 22.55 47.22
C ILE A 4 12.49 21.79 45.97
N LEU A 5 12.53 20.46 46.05
CA LEU A 5 12.74 19.59 44.91
C LEU A 5 11.41 19.45 44.17
N ILE A 6 11.24 20.17 43.06
CA ILE A 6 10.11 19.97 42.15
C ILE A 6 10.50 18.84 41.20
N VAL A 7 10.05 17.62 41.51
CA VAL A 7 10.12 16.49 40.58
C VAL A 7 8.99 16.66 39.57
N ILE A 8 9.31 17.24 38.42
CA ILE A 8 8.41 17.26 37.26
C ILE A 8 8.39 15.83 36.71
N PHE A 9 7.39 15.04 37.11
CA PHE A 9 7.03 13.82 36.43
C PHE A 9 6.47 14.21 35.06
N GLY A 10 7.35 14.34 34.07
CA GLY A 10 6.94 14.39 32.68
C GLY A 10 6.24 13.06 32.38
N THR A 11 4.92 13.09 32.26
CA THR A 11 4.19 11.99 31.64
C THR A 11 4.71 11.87 30.23
N LEU A 12 5.56 10.87 29.99
CA LEU A 12 5.84 10.35 28.66
C LEU A 12 4.51 9.85 28.10
N PHE A 13 3.76 10.75 27.47
CA PHE A 13 2.76 10.36 26.49
C PHE A 13 3.55 9.77 25.32
N THR A 14 3.89 8.49 25.42
CA THR A 14 4.14 7.69 24.22
C THR A 14 2.78 7.57 23.54
N SER A 15 2.43 8.56 22.72
CA SER A 15 1.46 8.30 21.67
C SER A 15 2.15 7.29 20.75
N ASP A 16 2.02 6.00 21.07
CA ASP A 16 2.18 4.93 20.09
C ASP A 16 0.99 5.12 19.13
N GLU A 17 1.05 6.20 18.34
CA GLU A 17 -0.04 6.65 17.50
C GLU A 17 -0.18 5.58 16.43
N SER A 18 -1.19 4.73 16.65
CA SER A 18 -1.48 3.62 15.77
C SER A 18 -1.56 4.12 14.32
N ALA A 19 -0.79 3.48 13.42
CA ALA A 19 -0.82 3.78 11.99
C ALA A 19 -2.21 3.56 11.39
N LYS A 20 -3.13 2.94 12.13
CA LYS A 20 -4.57 2.84 11.83
C LYS A 20 -5.21 4.17 11.52
N SER A 21 -4.88 5.22 12.26
CA SER A 21 -5.47 6.56 12.03
C SER A 21 -5.01 7.20 10.71
N TYR A 22 -3.94 6.69 10.11
CA TYR A 22 -3.39 7.12 8.82
C TYR A 22 -3.87 6.25 7.66
N TYR A 23 -4.49 5.10 7.94
CA TYR A 23 -5.11 4.27 6.92
C TYR A 23 -6.39 4.93 6.39
N PHE A 24 -6.96 4.35 5.32
CA PHE A 24 -8.17 4.89 4.72
C PHE A 24 -9.33 4.96 5.73
N PRO A 25 -10.12 6.04 5.75
CA PRO A 25 -11.23 6.22 6.69
C PRO A 25 -12.39 5.30 6.33
N LEU A 26 -12.35 4.05 6.80
CA LEU A 26 -13.24 2.95 6.39
C LEU A 26 -14.74 3.29 6.42
N GLU A 27 -15.19 4.00 7.46
CA GLU A 27 -16.60 4.41 7.59
C GLU A 27 -17.07 5.29 6.41
N ASN A 28 -16.18 6.12 5.86
CA ASN A 28 -16.45 6.99 4.72
C ASN A 28 -16.44 6.23 3.38
N LEU A 29 -16.14 4.93 3.38
CA LEU A 29 -15.99 4.11 2.18
C LEU A 29 -17.13 3.11 1.98
N LYS A 30 -18.18 3.16 2.81
CA LYS A 30 -19.38 2.34 2.65
C LYS A 30 -20.12 2.62 1.33
N GLU A 31 -20.08 3.86 0.87
CA GLU A 31 -20.70 4.31 -0.40
C GLU A 31 -19.74 4.28 -1.59
N SER A 32 -18.57 3.66 -1.43
CA SER A 32 -17.43 3.75 -2.36
C SER A 32 -16.89 5.17 -2.56
N LYS A 33 -15.57 5.31 -2.69
CA LYS A 33 -14.94 6.58 -3.12
C LYS A 33 -13.85 6.33 -4.14
N ILE A 34 -13.65 7.30 -5.03
CA ILE A 34 -12.57 7.28 -6.01
C ILE A 34 -11.49 8.26 -5.56
N TYR A 35 -10.27 7.75 -5.41
CA TYR A 35 -9.07 8.52 -5.17
C TYR A 35 -8.35 8.71 -6.52
N VAL A 36 -7.92 9.94 -6.80
CA VAL A 36 -7.18 10.28 -8.02
C VAL A 36 -5.74 10.59 -7.64
N TYR A 37 -4.81 9.82 -8.18
CA TYR A 37 -3.37 10.01 -8.02
C TYR A 37 -2.81 10.62 -9.30
N SER A 38 -2.90 11.95 -9.43
CA SER A 38 -2.47 12.67 -10.63
C SER A 38 -0.96 12.72 -10.74
N ALA A 39 -0.43 12.24 -11.87
CA ALA A 39 0.97 12.35 -12.20
C ALA A 39 1.28 13.74 -12.78
N LYS A 40 2.25 14.44 -12.18
CA LYS A 40 2.60 15.82 -12.58
C LYS A 40 3.35 15.90 -13.90
N GLU A 41 4.22 14.92 -14.16
CA GLU A 41 5.13 14.93 -15.31
C GLU A 41 4.47 14.35 -16.56
N ASN A 42 3.72 13.26 -16.40
CA ASN A 42 3.04 12.58 -17.50
C ASN A 42 1.61 12.20 -17.08
N PRO A 43 0.57 12.89 -17.59
CA PRO A 43 -0.82 12.61 -17.24
C PRO A 43 -1.25 11.16 -17.50
N LEU A 44 -0.62 10.45 -18.44
CA LEU A 44 -0.91 9.05 -18.73
C LEU A 44 -0.59 8.11 -17.55
N ASP A 45 0.28 8.54 -16.63
CA ASP A 45 0.62 7.80 -15.41
C ASP A 45 -0.35 8.08 -14.25
N THR A 46 -1.42 8.84 -14.50
CA THR A 46 -2.49 9.06 -13.51
C THR A 46 -3.22 7.76 -13.21
N GLU A 47 -3.44 7.48 -11.92
CA GLU A 47 -4.17 6.31 -11.45
C GLU A 47 -5.46 6.69 -10.73
N TYR A 48 -6.51 5.91 -10.96
CA TYR A 48 -7.79 6.02 -10.26
C TYR A 48 -7.99 4.79 -9.39
N TRP A 49 -8.19 5.00 -8.10
CA TRP A 49 -8.44 3.91 -7.16
C TRP A 49 -9.84 4.04 -6.58
N LYS A 50 -10.72 3.11 -6.94
CA LYS A 50 -12.05 2.99 -6.34
C LYS A 50 -11.96 2.10 -5.11
N LEU A 51 -12.23 2.67 -3.95
CA LEU A 51 -12.20 2.00 -2.65
C LEU A 51 -13.63 1.77 -2.16
N THR A 52 -13.93 0.55 -1.71
CA THR A 52 -15.24 0.19 -1.14
C THR A 52 -15.04 -0.64 0.12
N TYR A 53 -15.61 -0.19 1.24
CA TYR A 53 -15.56 -0.92 2.51
C TYR A 53 -16.87 -1.68 2.74
N ASN A 54 -16.77 -2.99 2.90
CA ASN A 54 -17.88 -3.84 3.32
C ASN A 54 -17.81 -4.06 4.84
N VAL A 55 -18.83 -3.57 5.54
CA VAL A 55 -18.95 -3.66 7.00
C VAL A 55 -19.26 -5.09 7.46
N GLN A 56 -20.05 -5.86 6.69
CA GLN A 56 -20.53 -7.19 7.10
C GLN A 56 -19.39 -8.18 7.27
N ASP A 57 -18.39 -8.09 6.40
CA ASP A 57 -17.22 -8.97 6.42
C ASP A 57 -15.93 -8.22 6.74
N SER A 58 -16.01 -6.96 7.17
CA SER A 58 -14.87 -6.10 7.49
C SER A 58 -13.78 -6.12 6.42
N THR A 59 -14.15 -5.96 5.15
CA THR A 59 -13.19 -5.96 4.04
C THR A 59 -13.15 -4.65 3.27
N LEU A 60 -11.94 -4.23 2.89
CA LEU A 60 -11.73 -3.14 1.95
C LEU A 60 -11.39 -3.73 0.58
N VAL A 61 -12.07 -3.25 -0.46
CA VAL A 61 -11.76 -3.56 -1.85
C VAL A 61 -11.20 -2.31 -2.51
N THR A 62 -10.05 -2.45 -3.16
CA THR A 62 -9.43 -1.46 -4.04
C THR A 62 -9.48 -1.99 -5.47
N GLU A 63 -10.14 -1.25 -6.36
CA GLU A 63 -10.09 -1.45 -7.80
C GLU A 63 -9.26 -0.32 -8.40
N ALA A 64 -8.15 -0.66 -9.05
CA ALA A 64 -7.22 0.34 -9.60
C ALA A 64 -7.27 0.34 -11.13
N PHE A 65 -7.29 1.56 -11.68
CA PHE A 65 -7.46 1.83 -13.10
C PHE A 65 -6.39 2.78 -13.60
N HIS A 66 -5.93 2.54 -14.82
CA HIS A 66 -5.05 3.44 -15.56
C HIS A 66 -5.80 4.73 -15.96
N SER A 67 -5.07 5.70 -16.51
CA SER A 67 -5.61 6.97 -17.00
C SER A 67 -6.69 6.82 -18.07
N ASN A 68 -6.67 5.73 -18.83
CA ASN A 68 -7.69 5.35 -19.83
C ASN A 68 -8.86 4.53 -19.25
N PHE A 69 -8.97 4.44 -17.92
CA PHE A 69 -9.97 3.64 -17.20
C PHE A 69 -9.90 2.12 -17.41
N GLU A 70 -8.81 1.61 -17.98
CA GLU A 70 -8.56 0.18 -17.98
C GLU A 70 -8.16 -0.27 -16.57
N LYS A 71 -8.94 -1.21 -16.03
CA LYS A 71 -8.65 -1.82 -14.73
C LYS A 71 -7.39 -2.67 -14.85
N TYR A 72 -6.42 -2.46 -13.96
CA TYR A 72 -5.20 -3.27 -13.89
C TYR A 72 -5.09 -4.05 -12.59
N GLU A 73 -5.85 -3.69 -11.55
CA GLU A 73 -5.81 -4.36 -10.27
C GLU A 73 -7.18 -4.49 -9.58
N TYR A 74 -7.38 -5.62 -8.92
CA TYR A 74 -8.40 -5.82 -7.90
C TYR A 74 -7.70 -6.38 -6.66
N PHE A 75 -7.82 -5.67 -5.55
CA PHE A 75 -7.16 -6.00 -4.30
C PHE A 75 -8.18 -5.97 -3.17
N ARG A 76 -8.31 -7.08 -2.43
CA ARG A 76 -9.22 -7.18 -1.29
C ARG A 76 -8.44 -7.50 -0.03
N GLU A 77 -8.69 -6.69 0.99
CA GLU A 77 -8.06 -6.76 2.29
C GLU A 77 -9.09 -7.04 3.37
N LYS A 78 -8.78 -7.96 4.28
CA LYS A 78 -9.51 -8.15 5.54
C LYS A 78 -8.94 -7.19 6.59
N ILE A 79 -9.79 -6.41 7.22
CA ILE A 79 -9.42 -5.54 8.35
C ILE A 79 -9.37 -6.39 9.63
N THR A 80 -8.29 -6.25 10.40
CA THR A 80 -8.05 -6.97 11.65
C THR A 80 -7.71 -6.02 12.79
N ASP A 81 -7.56 -6.59 13.99
CA ASP A 81 -7.09 -5.91 15.20
C ASP A 81 -5.64 -5.41 15.08
N LYS A 82 -4.84 -5.99 14.18
CA LYS A 82 -3.40 -5.69 13.99
C LYS A 82 -3.06 -4.94 12.71
N GLY A 83 -3.97 -4.92 11.73
CA GLY A 83 -3.72 -4.29 10.44
C GLY A 83 -4.73 -4.71 9.38
N THR A 84 -4.25 -4.82 8.16
CA THR A 84 -4.98 -5.36 7.02
C THR A 84 -4.26 -6.56 6.44
N GLN A 85 -5.04 -7.56 6.02
CA GLN A 85 -4.53 -8.81 5.48
C GLN A 85 -5.04 -9.08 4.07
N LEU A 86 -4.13 -9.43 3.17
CA LEU A 86 -4.44 -9.77 1.80
C LEU A 86 -5.30 -11.03 1.72
N GLU A 87 -6.47 -10.88 1.13
CA GLU A 87 -7.43 -11.96 0.94
C GLU A 87 -7.56 -12.34 -0.53
N LYS A 88 -7.63 -11.35 -1.43
CA LYS A 88 -7.72 -11.58 -2.87
C LYS A 88 -6.92 -10.54 -3.63
N PHE A 89 -6.16 -11.01 -4.62
CA PHE A 89 -5.37 -10.16 -5.49
C PHE A 89 -5.48 -10.66 -6.94
N ILE A 90 -5.98 -9.82 -7.83
CA ILE A 90 -6.04 -10.08 -9.25
C ILE A 90 -5.34 -8.93 -9.98
N SER A 91 -4.44 -9.26 -10.90
CA SER A 91 -3.93 -8.31 -11.89
C SER A 91 -4.57 -8.56 -13.25
N PHE A 92 -4.83 -7.49 -13.98
CA PHE A 92 -5.34 -7.51 -15.34
C PHE A 92 -4.29 -6.89 -16.25
N VAL A 93 -4.07 -7.50 -17.41
CA VAL A 93 -3.13 -7.02 -18.43
C VAL A 93 -3.88 -6.95 -19.74
N ALA A 94 -3.98 -5.76 -20.33
CA ALA A 94 -4.72 -5.55 -21.59
C ALA A 94 -4.07 -6.33 -22.75
N LYS A 95 -2.73 -6.32 -22.83
CA LYS A 95 -1.95 -7.10 -23.79
C LYS A 95 -0.72 -7.70 -23.11
N ASN A 96 -0.69 -9.01 -22.99
CA ASN A 96 0.50 -9.76 -22.58
C ASN A 96 1.52 -9.83 -23.73
N ARG A 97 2.62 -10.55 -23.53
CA ARG A 97 3.68 -10.71 -24.54
C ARG A 97 3.22 -11.38 -25.84
N ARG A 98 2.11 -12.10 -25.80
CA ARG A 98 1.47 -12.76 -26.95
C ARG A 98 0.35 -11.91 -27.56
N GLY A 99 0.20 -10.65 -27.13
CA GLY A 99 -0.84 -9.73 -27.59
C GLY A 99 -2.24 -10.00 -27.06
N LYS A 100 -2.41 -10.92 -26.09
CA LYS A 100 -3.72 -11.30 -25.52
C LYS A 100 -3.96 -10.62 -24.18
N SER A 101 -5.22 -10.33 -23.86
CA SER A 101 -5.59 -9.93 -22.51
C SER A 101 -5.35 -11.08 -21.52
N ALA A 102 -4.78 -10.79 -20.36
CA ALA A 102 -4.53 -11.77 -19.31
C ALA A 102 -5.12 -11.33 -17.97
N LYS A 103 -5.55 -12.32 -17.18
CA LYS A 103 -6.04 -12.15 -15.81
C LYS A 103 -5.27 -13.10 -14.90
N TYR A 104 -4.47 -12.52 -14.01
CA TYR A 104 -3.64 -13.28 -13.08
C TYR A 104 -4.28 -13.30 -11.69
N ASN A 105 -4.85 -14.43 -11.32
CA ASN A 105 -5.34 -14.67 -9.95
C ASN A 105 -4.14 -14.97 -9.04
N ARG A 106 -3.67 -13.95 -8.32
CA ARG A 106 -2.52 -14.07 -7.43
C ARG A 106 -2.97 -14.71 -6.11
N LYS A 107 -2.36 -15.85 -5.77
CA LYS A 107 -2.63 -16.62 -4.56
C LYS A 107 -1.77 -16.08 -3.41
N PRO A 108 -2.36 -15.52 -2.33
CA PRO A 108 -1.62 -14.99 -1.20
C PRO A 108 -0.77 -16.07 -0.48
N ILE A 109 0.42 -15.69 -0.01
CA ILE A 109 1.35 -16.52 0.77
C ILE A 109 1.56 -15.87 2.14
N LYS A 110 2.17 -14.67 2.16
CA LYS A 110 2.16 -13.76 3.31
C LYS A 110 1.09 -12.71 3.11
N LYS A 111 0.41 -12.32 4.18
CA LYS A 111 -0.83 -11.53 4.08
C LYS A 111 -0.73 -10.12 4.61
N ASP A 112 0.31 -9.72 5.35
CA ASP A 112 0.30 -8.42 6.02
C ASP A 112 0.47 -7.26 5.03
N VAL A 113 -0.62 -6.52 4.77
CA VAL A 113 -0.64 -5.43 3.78
C VAL A 113 -0.37 -4.09 4.41
N TYR A 114 -1.02 -3.77 5.53
CA TYR A 114 -0.79 -2.54 6.29
C TYR A 114 -0.95 -2.84 7.78
N LEU A 115 0.13 -2.79 8.56
CA LEU A 115 0.07 -3.02 10.00
C LEU A 115 -0.17 -1.72 10.77
N TRP A 116 -0.94 -1.80 11.86
CA TRP A 116 -1.17 -0.70 12.78
C TRP A 116 0.07 -0.31 13.58
N SER A 117 1.03 -1.24 13.73
CA SER A 117 2.35 -0.97 14.31
C SER A 117 3.38 -0.73 13.22
N THR A 118 4.19 0.31 13.39
CA THR A 118 5.28 0.70 12.48
C THR A 118 6.66 0.25 12.96
N LYS A 119 6.74 -0.47 14.09
CA LYS A 119 8.01 -0.81 14.77
C LYS A 119 8.93 -1.72 13.98
N LYS A 120 8.39 -2.54 13.08
CA LYS A 120 9.15 -3.49 12.26
C LYS A 120 8.65 -3.48 10.82
N PRO A 121 9.54 -3.71 9.83
CA PRO A 121 9.11 -3.99 8.48
C PRO A 121 8.21 -5.21 8.41
N TYR A 122 7.29 -5.21 7.45
CA TYR A 122 6.36 -6.32 7.21
C TYR A 122 6.17 -6.55 5.72
N THR A 123 5.56 -7.68 5.37
CA THR A 123 5.51 -8.15 3.99
C THR A 123 4.19 -8.85 3.70
N TYR A 124 3.63 -8.57 2.54
CA TYR A 124 2.75 -9.52 1.86
C TYR A 124 3.43 -10.11 0.64
N SER A 125 2.98 -11.29 0.24
CA SER A 125 3.44 -11.93 -0.98
C SER A 125 2.33 -12.77 -1.59
N ALA A 126 2.37 -12.92 -2.90
CA ALA A 126 1.43 -13.75 -3.63
C ALA A 126 2.10 -14.33 -4.88
N TYR A 127 1.67 -15.50 -5.33
CA TYR A 127 2.17 -16.10 -6.57
C TYR A 127 1.07 -16.21 -7.62
N PHE A 128 1.46 -16.24 -8.88
CA PHE A 128 0.57 -16.61 -9.99
C PHE A 128 1.33 -17.49 -10.99
N MET A 129 0.59 -18.18 -11.84
CA MET A 129 1.16 -18.94 -12.96
C MET A 129 1.13 -18.06 -14.20
N ASP A 130 2.31 -17.82 -14.76
CA ASP A 130 2.50 -17.22 -16.06
C ASP A 130 2.72 -18.31 -17.12
N GLU A 131 2.22 -18.11 -18.33
CA GLU A 131 2.29 -19.11 -19.40
C GLU A 131 3.72 -19.32 -19.92
N ASP A 132 4.56 -18.29 -19.87
CA ASP A 132 5.93 -18.34 -20.41
C ASP A 132 6.95 -18.64 -19.30
N TYR A 133 6.72 -18.12 -18.09
CA TYR A 133 7.68 -18.18 -16.99
C TYR A 133 7.31 -19.14 -15.86
N GLY A 134 6.13 -19.76 -15.92
CA GLY A 134 5.64 -20.61 -14.84
C GLY A 134 5.33 -19.80 -13.59
N LYS A 135 5.71 -20.31 -12.41
CA LYS A 135 5.35 -19.69 -11.13
C LYS A 135 6.14 -18.41 -10.89
N ILE A 136 5.46 -17.27 -10.89
CA ILE A 136 6.01 -15.97 -10.51
C ILE A 136 5.54 -15.61 -9.10
N ILE A 137 6.47 -15.21 -8.23
CA ILE A 137 6.20 -14.78 -6.85
C ILE A 137 6.44 -13.28 -6.74
N LEU A 138 5.41 -12.54 -6.36
CA LEU A 138 5.49 -11.15 -5.94
C LEU A 138 5.65 -11.09 -4.43
N ILE A 139 6.61 -10.29 -3.97
CA ILE A 139 6.87 -9.97 -2.58
C ILE A 139 6.88 -8.45 -2.46
N LYS A 140 6.08 -7.88 -1.58
CA LYS A 140 6.14 -6.46 -1.23
C LYS A 140 6.49 -6.32 0.24
N THR A 141 7.65 -5.74 0.52
CA THR A 141 8.07 -5.37 1.88
C THR A 141 7.78 -3.90 2.09
N ARG A 142 7.22 -3.54 3.25
CA ARG A 142 7.01 -2.17 3.67
C ARG A 142 7.78 -1.89 4.95
N GLU A 143 8.46 -0.76 4.96
CA GLU A 143 9.24 -0.24 6.07
C GLU A 143 8.81 1.19 6.37
N PHE A 144 8.54 1.47 7.64
CA PHE A 144 8.28 2.82 8.10
C PHE A 144 9.59 3.61 8.14
N ILE A 145 9.57 4.83 7.60
CA ILE A 145 10.76 5.69 7.55
C ILE A 145 10.67 6.75 8.65
N LYS A 146 9.61 7.56 8.63
CA LYS A 146 9.40 8.65 9.58
C LYS A 146 7.98 9.20 9.47
N GLU A 147 7.62 9.99 10.48
CA GLU A 147 6.53 10.95 10.38
C GLU A 147 7.06 12.26 9.80
N GLU A 148 6.28 12.91 8.96
CA GLU A 148 6.57 14.27 8.49
C GLU A 148 5.28 15.02 8.14
N THR A 149 5.40 16.25 7.65
CA THR A 149 4.25 17.04 7.19
C THR A 149 4.25 17.17 5.68
N LEU A 150 3.05 17.18 5.08
CA LEU A 150 2.87 17.37 3.64
C LEU A 150 1.66 18.30 3.40
N THR A 151 1.81 19.25 2.48
CA THR A 151 0.72 20.15 2.08
C THR A 151 -0.07 19.54 0.92
N ILE A 152 -1.37 19.30 1.13
CA ILE A 152 -2.31 18.73 0.17
C ILE A 152 -3.49 19.70 0.05
N ASN A 153 -3.80 20.18 -1.16
CA ASN A 153 -4.90 21.12 -1.40
C ASN A 153 -4.92 22.27 -0.38
N THR A 154 -3.78 22.94 -0.23
CA THR A 154 -3.53 24.08 0.69
C THR A 154 -3.66 23.78 2.20
N LYS A 155 -3.81 22.51 2.60
CA LYS A 155 -3.83 22.10 4.02
C LYS A 155 -2.60 21.26 4.35
N THR A 156 -2.00 21.55 5.50
CA THR A 156 -0.87 20.75 6.02
C THR A 156 -1.39 19.56 6.80
N HIS A 157 -0.88 18.38 6.48
CA HIS A 157 -1.24 17.13 7.15
C HIS A 157 0.00 16.45 7.72
N ASN A 158 -0.14 15.85 8.91
CA ASN A 158 0.81 14.85 9.38
C ASN A 158 0.67 13.59 8.52
N VAL A 159 1.80 13.05 8.09
CA VAL A 159 1.86 11.86 7.24
C VAL A 159 2.86 10.84 7.76
N LEU A 160 2.54 9.56 7.60
CA LEU A 160 3.51 8.46 7.73
C LEU A 160 4.14 8.21 6.37
N LYS A 161 5.47 8.28 6.32
CA LYS A 161 6.26 7.92 5.14
C LYS A 161 6.72 6.48 5.24
N PHE A 162 6.44 5.70 4.20
CA PHE A 162 6.91 4.33 4.06
C PHE A 162 7.77 4.15 2.82
N LYS A 163 8.80 3.32 2.94
CA LYS A 163 9.49 2.71 1.80
C LYS A 163 8.86 1.36 1.52
N GLU A 164 8.58 1.09 0.27
CA GLU A 164 8.06 -0.17 -0.21
C GLU A 164 9.02 -0.74 -1.25
N THR A 165 9.40 -2.01 -1.08
CA THR A 165 10.24 -2.72 -2.03
C THR A 165 9.45 -3.87 -2.63
N TYR A 166 9.26 -3.82 -3.95
CA TYR A 166 8.59 -4.87 -4.72
C TYR A 166 9.65 -5.78 -5.33
N THR A 167 9.48 -7.08 -5.14
CA THR A 167 10.36 -8.12 -5.66
C THR A 167 9.52 -9.13 -6.44
N TYR A 168 9.87 -9.36 -7.69
CA TYR A 168 9.34 -10.43 -8.52
C TYR A 168 10.40 -11.51 -8.68
N LYS A 169 10.06 -12.76 -8.35
CA LYS A 169 10.91 -13.93 -8.52
C LYS A 169 10.28 -14.92 -9.47
N ILE A 170 11.04 -15.43 -10.42
CA ILE A 170 10.61 -16.51 -11.31
C ILE A 170 11.11 -17.83 -10.70
N ALA A 171 10.19 -18.67 -10.19
CA ALA A 171 10.57 -19.81 -9.35
C ALA A 171 11.43 -20.87 -10.05
N SER A 172 11.34 -20.97 -11.37
CA SER A 172 12.14 -21.89 -12.20
C SER A 172 13.56 -21.39 -12.48
N THR A 173 13.90 -20.17 -12.08
CA THR A 173 15.20 -19.53 -12.37
C THR A 173 15.76 -18.84 -11.13
N SER A 174 16.99 -18.34 -11.22
CA SER A 174 17.56 -17.43 -10.22
C SER A 174 17.14 -15.96 -10.43
N GLU A 175 16.37 -15.65 -11.48
CA GLU A 175 16.07 -14.27 -11.84
C GLU A 175 15.17 -13.58 -10.80
N LYS A 176 15.61 -12.39 -10.38
CA LYS A 176 14.85 -11.50 -9.51
C LYS A 176 14.83 -10.08 -10.07
N TYR A 177 13.64 -9.47 -10.07
CA TYR A 177 13.42 -8.08 -10.47
C TYR A 177 12.93 -7.29 -9.27
N THR A 178 13.56 -6.14 -8.98
CA THR A 178 13.21 -5.30 -7.83
C THR A 178 13.00 -3.85 -8.24
N HIS A 179 12.01 -3.19 -7.63
CA HIS A 179 11.85 -1.74 -7.69
C HIS A 179 11.32 -1.21 -6.35
N ASP A 180 11.54 0.08 -6.10
CA ASP A 180 11.14 0.74 -4.87
C ASP A 180 10.02 1.77 -5.12
N GLN A 181 9.18 1.97 -4.11
CA GLN A 181 8.15 3.00 -4.07
C GLN A 181 8.17 3.68 -2.71
N ILE A 182 8.05 5.01 -2.68
CA ILE A 182 7.77 5.75 -1.45
C ILE A 182 6.29 6.07 -1.40
N THR A 183 5.66 5.86 -0.23
CA THR A 183 4.24 6.18 -0.03
C THR A 183 4.05 7.03 1.20
N TYR A 184 3.03 7.88 1.14
CA TYR A 184 2.67 8.83 2.19
C TYR A 184 1.20 8.64 2.56
N TYR A 185 0.94 8.35 3.83
CA TYR A 185 -0.41 8.19 4.35
C TYR A 185 -0.72 9.34 5.28
N ALA A 186 -1.78 10.11 5.00
CA ALA A 186 -2.20 11.23 5.83
C ALA A 186 -3.30 10.82 6.80
N LYS A 187 -3.20 11.31 8.04
CA LYS A 187 -4.16 11.02 9.11
C LYS A 187 -5.58 11.38 8.69
N GLY A 188 -6.51 10.42 8.79
CA GLY A 188 -7.92 10.57 8.43
C GLY A 188 -8.22 10.59 6.93
N ILE A 189 -7.22 10.43 6.05
CA ILE A 189 -7.40 10.49 4.58
C ILE A 189 -7.02 9.16 3.93
N GLY A 190 -5.92 8.54 4.35
CA GLY A 190 -5.32 7.37 3.71
C GLY A 190 -4.11 7.72 2.85
N LEU A 191 -3.86 6.93 1.81
CA LEU A 191 -2.74 7.16 0.88
C LEU A 191 -2.98 8.44 0.08
N VAL A 192 -2.02 9.38 0.14
CA VAL A 192 -2.12 10.71 -0.49
C VAL A 192 -1.05 10.98 -1.54
N ARG A 193 0.07 10.26 -1.49
CA ARG A 193 1.16 10.38 -2.46
C ARG A 193 1.88 9.06 -2.60
N MET A 194 2.26 8.75 -3.83
CA MET A 194 3.14 7.64 -4.17
C MET A 194 4.22 8.14 -5.13
N GLU A 195 5.45 7.68 -4.93
CA GLU A 195 6.60 7.98 -5.78
C GLU A 195 7.19 6.66 -6.25
N LYS A 196 7.05 6.38 -7.54
CA LYS A 196 7.49 5.12 -8.14
C LYS A 196 8.87 5.29 -8.71
N ASN A 197 9.87 4.66 -8.09
CA ASN A 197 11.21 4.60 -8.65
C ASN A 197 11.34 3.30 -9.45
N ILE A 198 10.88 3.33 -10.70
CA ILE A 198 10.92 2.19 -11.63
C ILE A 198 12.34 2.06 -12.21
N LEU A 199 13.33 1.84 -11.34
CA LEU A 199 14.63 1.31 -11.74
C LEU A 199 14.55 -0.19 -11.52
N ILE A 200 14.15 -0.92 -12.56
CA ILE A 200 14.10 -2.39 -12.50
C ILE A 200 15.54 -2.89 -12.44
N LYS A 201 15.97 -3.34 -11.26
CA LYS A 201 17.26 -4.00 -11.08
C LYS A 201 17.07 -5.49 -11.28
N LYS A 202 17.71 -6.04 -12.31
CA LYS A 202 17.93 -7.49 -12.44
C LYS A 202 19.07 -7.84 -11.48
N MET A 203 18.80 -8.75 -10.55
CA MET A 203 19.81 -9.32 -9.64
C MET A 203 20.02 -10.79 -9.96
#